data_AF-A0A8S1PFT6-F1
#
_entry.id   AF-A0A8S1PFT6-F1
#
_cell.length_a   1.000
_cell.length_b   1.000
_cell.length_c   1.000
_cell.angle_alpha   90.00
_cell.angle_beta   90.00
_cell.angle_gamma   90.00
#
_symmetry.space_group_name_H-M   'P 1'
#
loop_
_entity.id
_entity.type
_entity.pdbx_description
1 polymer ?
#
loop_
_entity_poly.entity_id
_entity_poly.type
_entity_poly.pdbx_seq_one_letter_code
_entity_poly.pdbx_strand_id
1 'polypeptide(L)'
;MVKRLIIKLIIEVGSTVAKSFMKAYQQTAKQQGGKAANPFTEFLNQTMQAANLTHKPMTREEAYKILQLTAEKANAEEIIKIYWRQFHKNDPVKGGSFFIQSMIHNAKCELMKDFPDINEKEIIEKIKKEEENSKGKEEEEKQQEQKEN
;
A
#
# COMPACT_ATOMS: atom_id res chain seq x y z
N MET A 1 -26.77 -21.43 -16.82
CA MET A 1 -27.24 -20.03 -16.97
C MET A 1 -26.15 -19.01 -16.58
N VAL A 2 -25.38 -19.27 -15.50
CA VAL A 2 -24.31 -18.40 -14.95
C VAL A 2 -23.18 -18.05 -15.94
N LYS A 3 -22.71 -18.99 -16.77
CA LYS A 3 -21.63 -18.72 -17.75
C LYS A 3 -21.95 -17.61 -18.75
N ARG A 4 -23.21 -17.46 -19.14
CA ARG A 4 -23.65 -16.40 -20.07
C ARG A 4 -23.70 -15.04 -19.38
N LEU A 5 -23.95 -15.01 -18.07
CA LEU A 5 -23.99 -13.80 -17.26
C LEU A 5 -22.57 -13.26 -17.01
N ILE A 6 -21.63 -14.16 -16.73
CA ILE A 6 -20.19 -13.82 -16.60
C ILE A 6 -19.64 -13.27 -17.93
N ILE A 7 -19.94 -13.92 -19.05
CA ILE A 7 -19.50 -13.45 -20.38
C ILE A 7 -20.08 -12.07 -20.70
N LYS A 8 -21.37 -11.84 -20.41
CA LYS A 8 -22.01 -10.53 -20.62
C LYS A 8 -21.38 -9.45 -19.74
N LEU A 9 -21.13 -9.75 -18.46
CA LEU A 9 -20.46 -8.83 -17.53
C LEU A 9 -19.04 -8.47 -18.01
N ILE A 10 -18.26 -9.45 -18.47
CA ILE A 10 -16.90 -9.23 -18.99
C ILE A 10 -16.93 -8.38 -20.26
N ILE A 11 -17.86 -8.64 -21.19
CA ILE A 11 -17.97 -7.89 -22.45
C ILE A 11 -18.42 -6.44 -22.19
N GLU A 12 -19.37 -6.25 -21.27
CA GLU A 12 -19.92 -4.93 -20.94
C GLU A 12 -18.89 -4.05 -20.22
N VAL A 13 -18.17 -4.60 -19.24
CA VAL A 13 -17.06 -3.90 -18.56
C VAL A 13 -15.86 -3.67 -19.49
N GLY A 14 -15.51 -4.66 -20.32
CA GLY A 14 -14.36 -4.58 -21.22
C GLY A 14 -14.53 -3.59 -22.37
N SER A 15 -15.74 -3.46 -22.92
CA SER A 15 -16.01 -2.57 -24.06
C SER A 15 -15.91 -1.08 -23.72
N THR A 16 -16.19 -0.70 -22.47
CA THR A 16 -16.08 0.68 -22.00
C THR A 16 -14.62 1.11 -21.81
N VAL A 17 -13.80 0.20 -21.28
CA VAL A 17 -12.36 0.39 -21.08
C VAL A 17 -11.61 0.53 -22.41
N ALA A 18 -11.90 -0.30 -23.42
CA ALA A 18 -11.26 -0.20 -24.73
C ALA A 18 -11.55 1.14 -25.45
N LYS A 19 -12.78 1.65 -25.33
CA LYS A 19 -13.18 2.94 -25.93
C LYS A 19 -12.50 4.14 -25.26
N SER A 20 -12.29 4.11 -23.95
CA SER A 20 -11.57 5.18 -23.25
C SER A 20 -10.08 5.16 -23.58
N PHE A 21 -9.45 3.98 -23.72
CA PHE A 21 -8.08 3.86 -24.20
C PHE A 21 -7.89 4.46 -25.61
N MET A 22 -8.81 4.18 -26.55
CA MET A 22 -8.75 4.78 -27.90
C MET A 22 -8.91 6.31 -27.88
N LYS A 23 -9.83 6.84 -27.05
CA LYS A 23 -10.02 8.30 -26.93
C LYS A 23 -8.79 8.98 -26.34
N ALA A 24 -8.17 8.39 -25.31
CA ALA A 24 -6.94 8.91 -24.71
C ALA A 24 -5.77 8.90 -25.71
N TYR A 25 -5.64 7.84 -26.53
CA TYR A 25 -4.63 7.76 -27.58
C TYR A 25 -4.85 8.82 -28.69
N GLN A 26 -6.09 9.06 -29.08
CA GLN A 26 -6.41 10.12 -30.04
C GLN A 26 -6.21 11.51 -29.46
N GLN A 27 -6.45 11.71 -28.16
CA GLN A 27 -6.21 12.98 -27.49
C GLN A 27 -4.71 13.29 -27.39
N THR A 28 -3.85 12.30 -27.11
CA THR A 28 -2.39 12.54 -27.09
C THR A 28 -1.78 12.79 -28.46
N ALA A 29 -2.29 12.14 -29.50
CA ALA A 29 -1.85 12.41 -30.87
C ALA A 29 -2.16 13.86 -31.32
N LYS A 30 -3.22 14.46 -30.79
CA LYS A 30 -3.63 15.85 -31.11
C LYS A 30 -2.99 16.91 -30.21
N GLN A 31 -2.45 16.52 -29.06
CA GLN A 31 -1.97 17.42 -28.01
C GLN A 31 -0.43 17.37 -27.87
N GLN A 32 0.29 17.05 -28.95
CA GLN A 32 1.74 17.22 -29.03
C GLN A 32 2.09 18.72 -29.10
N GLY A 33 2.05 19.36 -27.93
CA GLY A 33 2.38 20.77 -27.70
C GLY A 33 3.11 21.00 -26.37
N GLY A 34 3.90 20.02 -25.90
CA GLY A 34 4.99 20.31 -24.97
C GLY A 34 4.85 19.94 -23.49
N LYS A 35 3.96 19.02 -23.08
CA LYS A 35 4.02 18.43 -21.74
C LYS A 35 3.82 16.92 -21.79
N ALA A 36 4.85 16.17 -21.41
CA ALA A 36 4.83 14.72 -21.25
C ALA A 36 4.06 14.34 -19.98
N ALA A 37 2.78 14.69 -19.90
CA ALA A 37 1.88 14.13 -18.90
C ALA A 37 1.34 12.80 -19.46
N ASN A 38 1.53 11.71 -18.71
CA ASN A 38 1.04 10.40 -19.13
C ASN A 38 -0.49 10.47 -19.24
N PRO A 39 -1.09 10.31 -20.44
CA PRO A 39 -2.53 10.45 -20.63
C PRO A 39 -3.34 9.47 -19.79
N PHE A 40 -2.74 8.32 -19.47
CA PHE A 40 -3.30 7.34 -18.57
C PHE A 40 -3.47 7.89 -17.14
N THR A 41 -2.51 8.67 -16.65
CA THR A 41 -2.56 9.26 -15.30
C THR A 41 -3.60 10.37 -15.19
N GLU A 42 -3.79 11.18 -16.24
CA GLU A 42 -4.85 12.19 -16.27
C GLU A 42 -6.23 11.54 -16.35
N PHE A 43 -6.41 10.52 -17.20
CA PHE A 43 -7.67 9.79 -17.30
C PHE A 43 -8.05 9.09 -15.98
N LEU A 44 -7.09 8.46 -15.31
CA LEU A 44 -7.29 7.85 -14.00
C LEU A 44 -7.71 8.90 -12.96
N ASN A 45 -6.98 10.01 -12.87
CA ASN A 45 -7.30 11.08 -11.93
C ASN A 45 -8.68 11.67 -12.19
N GLN A 46 -9.03 11.92 -13.46
CA GLN A 46 -10.35 12.44 -13.83
C GLN A 46 -11.47 11.45 -13.55
N THR A 47 -11.26 10.16 -13.81
CA THR A 47 -12.24 9.10 -13.53
C THR A 47 -12.44 8.90 -12.03
N MET A 48 -11.36 8.93 -11.25
CA MET A 48 -11.43 8.84 -9.78
C MET A 48 -12.11 10.08 -9.18
N GLN A 49 -11.83 11.28 -9.70
CA GLN A 49 -12.51 12.53 -9.32
C GLN A 49 -14.01 12.47 -9.61
N ALA A 50 -14.39 12.06 -10.83
CA ALA A 50 -15.79 11.97 -11.24
C ALA A 50 -16.59 10.95 -10.42
N ALA A 51 -15.92 9.91 -9.90
CA ALA A 51 -16.54 8.90 -9.07
C ALA A 51 -16.54 9.24 -7.56
N ASN A 52 -16.07 10.43 -7.15
CA ASN A 52 -15.77 10.76 -5.74
C ASN A 52 -14.85 9.72 -5.07
N LEU A 53 -14.10 8.96 -5.86
CA LEU A 53 -13.11 7.98 -5.42
C LEU A 53 -11.73 8.61 -5.25
N THR A 54 -11.61 9.94 -5.37
CA THR A 54 -10.40 10.64 -4.94
C THR A 54 -10.21 10.45 -3.46
N HIS A 55 -9.40 9.46 -3.13
CA HIS A 55 -8.79 9.37 -1.82
C HIS A 55 -8.05 10.69 -1.59
N LYS A 56 -8.47 11.45 -0.57
CA LYS A 56 -7.73 12.65 -0.13
C LYS A 56 -6.27 12.21 0.07
N PRO A 57 -5.28 12.91 -0.54
CA PRO A 57 -3.88 12.66 -0.26
C PRO A 57 -3.66 12.69 1.25
N MET A 58 -3.03 11.64 1.78
CA MET A 58 -2.81 11.52 3.22
C MET A 58 -1.89 12.64 3.68
N THR A 59 -2.31 13.36 4.71
CA THR A 59 -1.48 14.41 5.31
C THR A 59 -0.43 13.80 6.24
N ARG A 60 0.65 14.54 6.48
CA ARG A 60 1.70 14.12 7.44
C ARG A 60 1.16 13.85 8.83
N GLU A 61 0.30 14.73 9.33
CA GLU A 61 -0.30 14.58 10.65
C GLU A 61 -1.17 13.32 10.76
N GLU A 62 -1.93 13.00 9.71
CA GLU A 62 -2.70 11.76 9.63
C GLU A 62 -1.79 10.54 9.61
N ALA A 63 -0.69 10.58 8.85
CA ALA A 63 0.27 9.48 8.77
C ALA A 63 0.94 9.18 10.13
N TYR A 64 1.34 10.23 10.86
CA TYR A 64 1.85 10.09 12.23
C TYR A 64 0.84 9.45 13.17
N LYS A 65 -0.44 9.85 13.10
CA LYS A 65 -1.51 9.25 13.91
C LYS A 65 -1.74 7.78 13.56
N ILE A 66 -1.77 7.43 12.27
CA ILE A 66 -1.98 6.04 11.81
C ILE A 66 -0.86 5.12 12.28
N LEU A 67 0.40 5.58 12.19
CA LEU A 67 1.56 4.82 12.64
C LEU A 67 1.88 5.04 14.13
N GLN A 68 1.04 5.77 14.86
CA GLN A 68 1.22 6.05 16.31
C GLN A 68 2.61 6.60 16.64
N LEU A 69 3.15 7.43 15.73
CA LEU A 69 4.46 8.05 15.83
C LEU A 69 4.35 9.55 16.11
N THR A 70 5.37 10.08 16.79
CA THR A 70 5.58 11.52 16.90
C THR A 70 6.70 11.95 15.95
N ALA A 71 6.69 13.21 15.52
CA ALA A 71 7.70 13.74 14.60
C ALA A 71 9.14 13.59 15.14
N GLU A 72 9.33 13.69 16.46
CA GLU A 72 10.63 13.54 17.13
C GLU A 72 11.19 12.12 17.05
N LYS A 73 10.32 11.11 16.95
CA LYS A 73 10.69 9.68 16.89
C LYS A 73 10.65 9.11 15.48
N ALA A 74 10.42 9.97 14.49
CA ALA A 74 10.22 9.58 13.10
C ALA A 74 11.56 9.37 12.39
N ASN A 75 12.26 8.27 12.70
CA ASN A 75 13.37 7.80 11.88
C ASN A 75 12.88 6.72 10.91
N ALA A 76 13.62 6.50 9.81
CA ALA A 76 13.21 5.54 8.78
C ALA A 76 13.04 4.11 9.30
N GLU A 77 13.92 3.67 10.21
CA GLU A 77 13.88 2.32 10.78
C GLU A 77 12.62 2.08 11.62
N GLU A 78 12.27 3.02 12.49
CA GLU A 78 11.11 2.97 13.37
C GLU A 78 9.80 3.05 12.59
N ILE A 79 9.74 3.93 11.57
CA ILE A 79 8.61 4.00 10.63
C ILE A 79 8.37 2.62 10.00
N ILE A 80 9.43 2.01 9.45
CA ILE A 80 9.32 0.70 8.78
C ILE A 80 9.01 -0.41 9.80
N LYS A 81 9.57 -0.35 11.01
CA LYS A 81 9.32 -1.33 12.08
C LYS A 81 7.88 -1.34 12.54
N ILE A 82 7.30 -0.16 12.81
CA ILE A 82 5.89 -0.05 13.19
C ILE A 82 5.00 -0.42 12.02
N TYR A 83 5.31 0.07 10.81
CA TYR A 83 4.62 -0.31 9.59
C TYR A 83 4.56 -1.83 9.44
N TRP A 84 5.70 -2.52 9.52
CA TRP A 84 5.80 -3.96 9.31
C TRP A 84 4.88 -4.72 10.25
N ARG A 85 4.92 -4.40 11.54
CA ARG A 85 4.08 -5.00 12.59
C ARG A 85 2.60 -4.75 12.35
N GLN A 86 2.22 -3.50 12.13
CA GLN A 86 0.81 -3.11 11.94
C GLN A 86 0.25 -3.68 10.64
N PHE A 87 1.05 -3.74 9.58
CA PHE A 87 0.67 -4.30 8.29
C PHE A 87 0.41 -5.81 8.39
N HIS A 88 1.28 -6.56 9.08
CA HIS A 88 1.11 -8.01 9.25
C HIS A 88 -0.02 -8.37 10.23
N LYS A 89 -0.27 -7.51 11.23
CA LYS A 89 -1.41 -7.64 12.14
C LYS A 89 -2.75 -7.44 11.45
N ASN A 90 -2.81 -6.58 10.43
CA ASN A 90 -4.03 -6.27 9.68
C ASN A 90 -4.13 -7.02 8.34
N ASP A 91 -3.45 -8.16 8.22
CA ASP A 91 -3.55 -9.03 7.05
C ASP A 91 -5.01 -9.47 6.81
N PRO A 92 -5.60 -9.19 5.63
CA PRO A 92 -6.97 -9.59 5.30
C PRO A 92 -7.24 -11.09 5.45
N VAL A 93 -6.22 -11.94 5.24
CA VAL A 93 -6.35 -13.40 5.39
C VAL A 93 -6.51 -13.78 6.87
N LYS A 94 -5.98 -12.98 7.79
CA LYS A 94 -6.03 -13.21 9.24
C LYS A 94 -7.20 -12.48 9.92
N GLY A 95 -8.20 -12.03 9.15
CA GLY A 95 -9.35 -11.27 9.65
C GLY A 95 -9.12 -9.76 9.75
N GLY A 96 -8.02 -9.25 9.18
CA GLY A 96 -7.83 -7.82 8.97
C GLY A 96 -8.69 -7.25 7.83
N SER A 97 -8.54 -5.95 7.58
CA SER A 97 -9.21 -5.27 6.47
C SER A 97 -8.21 -4.73 5.47
N PHE A 98 -8.45 -4.98 4.18
CA PHE A 98 -7.65 -4.43 3.09
C PHE A 98 -7.62 -2.89 3.13
N PHE A 99 -8.71 -2.26 3.56
CA PHE A 99 -8.78 -0.81 3.71
C PHE A 99 -7.78 -0.32 4.77
N ILE A 100 -7.75 -0.96 5.94
CA ILE A 100 -6.83 -0.59 7.03
C ILE A 100 -5.38 -0.84 6.61
N GLN A 101 -5.11 -1.98 5.97
CA GLN A 101 -3.79 -2.30 5.43
C GLN A 101 -3.33 -1.24 4.40
N SER A 102 -4.23 -0.79 3.53
CA SER A 102 -3.97 0.26 2.54
C SER A 102 -3.68 1.61 3.22
N MET A 103 -4.41 1.96 4.28
CA MET A 103 -4.16 3.17 5.08
C MET A 103 -2.79 3.14 5.75
N ILE A 104 -2.41 1.99 6.33
CA ILE A 104 -1.08 1.79 6.94
C ILE A 104 0.04 1.92 5.90
N HIS A 105 -0.15 1.32 4.72
CA HIS A 105 0.79 1.45 3.61
C HIS A 105 0.96 2.89 3.14
N ASN A 106 -0.15 3.61 2.95
CA ASN A 106 -0.12 5.01 2.53
C ASN A 106 0.55 5.91 3.56
N ALA A 107 0.34 5.66 4.86
CA ALA A 107 1.00 6.38 5.94
C ALA A 107 2.53 6.19 5.91
N LYS A 108 2.99 4.95 5.70
CA LYS A 108 4.42 4.67 5.51
C LYS A 108 4.97 5.42 4.29
N CYS A 109 4.30 5.31 3.13
CA CYS A 109 4.73 6.00 1.91
C CYS A 109 4.82 7.52 2.09
N GLU A 110 3.90 8.12 2.86
CA GLU A 110 3.91 9.55 3.13
C GLU A 110 5.09 9.97 4.03
N LEU A 111 5.38 9.21 5.10
CA LEU A 111 6.50 9.53 5.98
C LEU A 111 7.88 9.22 5.38
N MET A 112 7.99 8.15 4.59
CA MET A 112 9.24 7.75 3.95
C MET A 112 9.72 8.71 2.85
N LYS A 113 8.90 9.68 2.43
CA LYS A 113 9.32 10.74 1.49
C LYS A 113 10.50 11.58 2.00
N ASP A 114 10.69 11.68 3.31
CA ASP A 114 11.85 12.38 3.90
C ASP A 114 13.15 11.58 3.81
N PHE A 115 13.07 10.30 3.46
CA PHE A 115 14.18 9.36 3.51
C PHE A 115 14.40 8.67 2.15
N PRO A 116 14.69 9.43 1.07
CA PRO A 116 14.75 8.89 -0.28
C PRO A 116 15.90 7.89 -0.49
N ASP A 117 17.00 8.05 0.25
CA ASP A 117 18.22 7.24 0.07
C ASP A 117 18.18 5.92 0.87
N ILE A 118 17.14 5.71 1.66
CA ILE A 118 17.03 4.53 2.52
C ILE A 118 16.53 3.32 1.74
N ASN A 119 17.29 2.23 1.82
CA ASN A 119 16.88 0.95 1.27
C ASN A 119 15.89 0.24 2.22
N GLU A 120 14.59 0.42 1.99
CA GLU A 120 13.53 -0.21 2.77
C GLU A 120 13.69 -1.74 2.89
N LYS A 121 14.20 -2.41 1.86
CA LYS A 121 14.37 -3.87 1.86
C LYS A 121 15.39 -4.32 2.91
N GLU A 122 16.48 -3.56 3.05
CA GLU A 122 17.53 -3.86 4.02
C GLU A 122 16.98 -3.75 5.45
N ILE A 123 16.18 -2.73 5.73
CA ILE A 123 15.55 -2.53 7.04
C ILE A 123 14.55 -3.64 7.33
N ILE A 124 13.72 -4.02 6.36
CA ILE A 124 12.78 -5.15 6.52
C ILE A 124 13.52 -6.46 6.77
N GLU A 125 14.66 -6.70 6.12
CA GLU A 125 15.47 -7.90 6.34
C GLU A 125 16.08 -7.91 7.75
N LYS A 126 16.58 -6.77 8.23
CA LYS A 126 17.04 -6.62 9.62
C LYS A 126 15.92 -6.92 10.62
N ILE A 127 14.72 -6.35 10.41
CA ILE A 127 13.55 -6.59 11.27
C ILE A 127 13.17 -8.07 11.28
N LYS A 128 13.16 -8.75 10.12
CA LYS A 128 12.86 -10.19 10.05
C LYS A 128 13.84 -11.03 10.86
N LYS A 129 15.15 -10.73 10.75
CA LYS A 129 16.20 -11.41 11.52
C LYS A 129 16.04 -11.16 13.03
N GLU A 130 15.68 -9.93 13.44
CA GLU A 130 15.37 -9.62 14.84
C GLU A 130 14.16 -10.40 15.37
N GLU A 131 13.10 -10.53 14.56
CA GLU A 131 11.90 -11.30 14.91
C GLU A 131 12.15 -12.82 14.99
N GLU A 132 12.98 -13.36 14.10
CA GLU A 132 13.37 -14.77 14.14
C GLU A 132 14.23 -15.08 15.36
N ASN A 133 15.17 -14.19 15.70
CA ASN A 133 16.01 -14.33 16.90
C ASN A 133 15.23 -14.18 18.21
N SER A 134 14.19 -13.36 18.26
CA SER A 134 13.35 -13.19 19.45
C SER A 134 12.40 -14.37 19.67
N LYS A 135 11.83 -14.93 18.59
CA LYS A 135 11.04 -16.18 18.67
C LYS A 135 11.87 -17.37 19.12
N GLY A 136 13.11 -17.50 18.64
CA GLY A 136 14.03 -18.56 19.08
C GLY A 136 14.33 -18.51 20.59
N LYS A 137 14.50 -17.31 21.16
CA LYS A 137 14.73 -17.14 22.60
C LYS A 137 13.49 -17.43 23.44
N GLU A 138 12.31 -17.01 23.01
CA GLU A 138 11.05 -17.32 23.71
C GLU A 138 10.73 -18.83 23.69
N GLU A 139 11.13 -19.55 22.65
CA GLU A 139 10.97 -21.00 22.56
C GLU A 139 11.99 -21.76 23.43
N GLU A 140 13.22 -21.24 23.58
CA GLU A 140 14.23 -21.79 24.49
C GLU A 140 13.86 -21.58 25.97
N GLU A 141 13.35 -20.41 26.34
CA GLU A 141 12.89 -20.12 27.72
C GLU A 141 11.71 -21.01 28.12
N LYS A 142 10.71 -21.20 27.25
CA LYS A 142 9.57 -22.10 27.51
C LYS A 142 9.95 -23.56 27.65
N GLN A 143 11.01 -24.00 26.95
CA GLN A 143 11.52 -25.37 27.04
C GLN A 143 12.35 -25.61 28.31
N GLN A 144 12.96 -24.57 28.87
CA GLN A 144 13.68 -24.64 30.15
C GLN A 144 12.68 -24.66 31.33
N GLU A 145 11.64 -23.83 31.29
CA GLU A 145 10.57 -23.78 32.31
C GLU A 145 9.75 -25.08 32.41
N GLN A 146 9.62 -25.83 31.30
CA GLN A 146 8.96 -27.15 31.28
C GLN A 146 9.86 -28.31 31.74
N LYS A 147 11.17 -28.10 31.89
CA LYS A 147 12.12 -29.11 32.39
C LYS A 147 12.40 -28.98 33.89
N GLU A 148 12.04 -27.85 34.51
CA GLU A 148 12.19 -27.60 35.95
C GLU A 148 10.92 -27.87 36.77
N ASN A 149 9.79 -28.25 36.15
CA ASN A 149 8.58 -28.75 36.80
C ASN A 149 8.38 -30.24 36.52
#